data_AF-A0A1G9Q462-F1
#
_entry.id   AF-A0A1G9Q462-F1
#
_cell.length_a   1.000
_cell.length_b   1.000
_cell.length_c   1.000
_cell.angle_alpha   90.00
_cell.angle_beta   90.00
_cell.angle_gamma   90.00
#
_symmetry.space_group_name_H-M   'P 1'
#
loop_
_entity.id
_entity.type
_entity.pdbx_description
1 polymer ?
#
loop_
_entity_poly.entity_id
_entity_poly.type
_entity_poly.pdbx_seq_one_letter_code
_entity_poly.pdbx_strand_id
1 'polypeptide(L)'
;MKKIVFFDIDGTLLDHEKRLPSSTKKALHLLKENGVFVAIATGRAPFMFTSLRKELDIDSYVSFNGQYVVFENEVIYKNPLDHNEVESFLQATTANGHPLIFMNEVTMKATTNHHPFIETSLGSLLFPHPDQDRSFYVHNEIYQSLLFCEIDEEKQYFNHYPKFDFIRWHPFSVDILPKGGSKAEGIKKMIDRLGFELKDVYAFGDGLNDLEMLKAVGTGVAMGNGVPEAKSVANLVTSDVAEDGIWNGLKELGLI
;
A
#
# COMPACT_ATOMS: atom_id res chain seq x y z
N MET A 1 12.44 -20.20 15.53
CA MET A 1 11.23 -20.02 14.71
C MET A 1 11.29 -18.61 14.16
N LYS A 2 11.08 -18.41 12.86
CA LYS A 2 11.18 -17.08 12.22
C LYS A 2 9.84 -16.36 12.42
N LYS A 3 9.85 -15.14 12.95
CA LYS A 3 8.68 -14.27 13.07
C LYS A 3 8.80 -13.11 12.09
N ILE A 4 7.67 -12.58 11.62
CA ILE A 4 7.64 -11.40 10.75
C ILE A 4 6.51 -10.46 11.17
N VAL A 5 6.79 -9.16 11.19
CA VAL A 5 5.81 -8.11 11.45
C VAL A 5 5.67 -7.22 10.22
N PHE A 6 4.44 -7.08 9.74
CA PHE A 6 4.06 -6.17 8.68
C PHE A 6 3.52 -4.86 9.27
N PHE A 7 3.90 -3.73 8.70
CA PHE A 7 3.41 -2.42 9.13
C PHE A 7 2.83 -1.64 7.96
N ASP A 8 1.61 -1.13 8.08
CA ASP A 8 1.15 -0.05 7.21
C ASP A 8 1.97 1.25 7.45
N ILE A 9 1.91 2.19 6.52
CA ILE A 9 2.61 3.46 6.61
C ILE A 9 1.74 4.53 7.29
N ASP A 10 0.57 4.85 6.75
CA ASP A 10 -0.12 6.11 7.01
C ASP A 10 -1.10 5.98 8.16
N GLY A 11 -0.79 6.55 9.33
CA GLY A 11 -1.58 6.32 10.55
C GLY A 11 -1.09 5.11 11.35
N THR A 12 -0.01 4.45 10.89
CA THR A 12 0.64 3.33 11.55
C THR A 12 2.12 3.60 11.82
N LEU A 13 2.98 3.63 10.79
CA LEU A 13 4.40 4.02 10.96
C LEU A 13 4.56 5.54 11.08
N LEU A 14 3.76 6.30 10.32
CA LEU A 14 3.76 7.75 10.30
C LEU A 14 2.54 8.28 11.05
N ASP A 15 2.76 9.33 11.85
CA ASP A 15 1.70 10.03 12.58
C ASP A 15 0.78 10.86 11.65
N HIS A 16 -0.18 11.55 12.25
CA HIS A 16 -1.15 12.40 11.54
C HIS A 16 -0.49 13.54 10.75
N GLU A 17 0.70 13.96 11.14
CA GLU A 17 1.51 14.97 10.46
C GLU A 17 2.57 14.36 9.52
N LYS A 18 2.46 13.07 9.20
CA LYS A 18 3.37 12.30 8.34
C LYS A 18 4.81 12.24 8.86
N ARG A 19 5.00 12.33 10.18
CA ARG A 19 6.29 12.20 10.85
C ARG A 19 6.45 10.80 11.42
N LEU A 20 7.69 10.32 11.48
CA LEU A 20 8.03 9.04 12.07
C LEU A 20 8.28 9.21 13.58
N PRO A 21 7.49 8.58 14.48
CA PRO A 21 7.75 8.65 15.91
C PRO A 21 9.09 8.01 16.29
N SER A 22 9.80 8.62 17.24
CA SER A 22 11.11 8.12 17.68
C SER A 22 11.01 6.76 18.39
N SER A 23 9.88 6.49 19.06
CA SER A 23 9.56 5.20 19.67
C SER A 23 9.38 4.10 18.65
N THR A 24 8.69 4.36 17.53
CA THR A 24 8.57 3.44 16.38
C THR A 24 9.95 3.05 15.86
N LYS A 25 10.85 4.00 15.64
CA LYS A 25 12.22 3.72 15.17
C LYS A 25 12.99 2.80 16.14
N LYS A 26 12.87 3.04 17.45
CA LYS A 26 13.47 2.19 18.49
C LYS A 26 12.86 0.79 18.52
N ALA A 27 11.52 0.69 18.42
CA ALA A 27 10.81 -0.58 18.45
C ALA A 27 11.20 -1.49 17.27
N LEU A 28 11.27 -0.91 16.06
CA LEU A 28 11.67 -1.65 14.86
C LEU A 28 13.13 -2.10 14.90
N HIS A 29 14.01 -1.31 15.53
CA HIS A 29 15.39 -1.73 15.77
C HIS A 29 15.45 -2.94 16.72
N LEU A 30 14.72 -2.91 17.85
CA LEU A 30 14.65 -4.02 18.79
C LEU A 30 14.06 -5.30 18.17
N LEU A 31 13.05 -5.18 17.30
CA LEU A 31 12.52 -6.33 16.56
C LEU A 31 13.61 -7.03 15.76
N LYS A 32 14.42 -6.27 15.02
CA LYS A 32 15.53 -6.81 14.23
C LYS A 32 16.60 -7.44 15.11
N GLU A 33 16.97 -6.80 16.23
CA GLU A 33 17.92 -7.37 17.21
C GLU A 33 17.42 -8.71 17.78
N ASN A 34 16.10 -8.85 17.97
CA ASN A 34 15.44 -10.07 18.39
C ASN A 34 15.28 -11.12 17.26
N GLY A 35 15.82 -10.87 16.07
CA GLY A 35 15.74 -11.77 14.92
C GLY A 35 14.35 -11.86 14.28
N VAL A 36 13.50 -10.84 14.51
CA VAL A 36 12.18 -10.72 13.88
C VAL A 36 12.30 -9.95 12.58
N PHE A 37 11.76 -10.51 11.49
CA PHE A 37 11.70 -9.83 10.21
C PHE A 37 10.72 -8.66 10.27
N VAL A 38 11.07 -7.55 9.64
CA VAL A 38 10.25 -6.35 9.56
C VAL A 38 9.95 -6.06 8.10
N ALA A 39 8.67 -5.91 7.76
CA ALA A 39 8.25 -5.57 6.41
C ALA A 39 7.19 -4.45 6.43
N ILE A 40 7.14 -3.67 5.35
CA ILE A 40 6.06 -2.70 5.12
C ILE A 40 4.94 -3.34 4.30
N ALA A 41 3.68 -3.02 4.57
CA ALA A 41 2.54 -3.41 3.74
C ALA A 41 1.68 -2.18 3.40
N THR A 42 1.75 -1.69 2.16
CA THR A 42 1.18 -0.38 1.80
C THR A 42 0.54 -0.36 0.41
N GLY A 43 -0.40 0.57 0.22
CA GLY A 43 -0.92 0.92 -1.11
C GLY A 43 0.05 1.77 -1.94
N ARG A 44 1.05 2.38 -1.30
CA ARG A 44 2.02 3.24 -1.98
C ARG A 44 2.93 2.46 -2.94
N ALA A 45 3.41 3.15 -3.98
CA ALA A 45 4.46 2.66 -4.86
C ALA A 45 5.85 2.66 -4.17
N PRO A 46 6.76 1.73 -4.49
CA PRO A 46 8.10 1.65 -3.87
C PRO A 46 8.89 2.97 -3.85
N PHE A 47 8.86 3.75 -4.94
CA PHE A 47 9.55 5.04 -4.99
C PHE A 47 8.99 6.08 -4.00
N MET A 48 7.72 5.96 -3.57
CA MET A 48 7.05 6.92 -2.68
C MET A 48 7.44 6.79 -1.20
N PHE A 49 8.10 5.70 -0.81
CA PHE A 49 8.50 5.46 0.58
C PHE A 49 9.96 5.02 0.72
N THR A 50 10.80 5.31 -0.29
CA THR A 50 12.22 4.96 -0.29
C THR A 50 13.00 5.65 0.84
N SER A 51 12.69 6.90 1.17
CA SER A 51 13.32 7.60 2.30
C SER A 51 13.00 6.93 3.64
N LEU A 52 11.72 6.58 3.86
CA LEU A 52 11.26 5.88 5.05
C LEU A 52 11.93 4.51 5.19
N ARG A 53 12.02 3.74 4.10
CA ARG A 53 12.74 2.45 4.08
C ARG A 53 14.20 2.61 4.48
N LYS A 54 14.90 3.60 3.91
CA LYS A 54 16.31 3.86 4.27
C LYS A 54 16.47 4.28 5.72
N GLU A 55 15.55 5.10 6.24
CA GLU A 55 15.61 5.56 7.63
C GLU A 55 15.36 4.44 8.64
N LEU A 56 14.45 3.51 8.32
CA LEU A 56 14.10 2.35 9.16
C LEU A 56 14.93 1.10 8.83
N ASP A 57 15.79 1.17 7.82
CA ASP A 57 16.60 0.07 7.30
C ASP A 57 15.72 -1.13 6.84
N ILE A 58 14.54 -0.87 6.29
CA ILE A 58 13.60 -1.93 5.85
C ILE A 58 13.77 -2.21 4.36
N ASP A 59 14.07 -3.45 4.02
CA ASP A 59 14.29 -3.93 2.65
C ASP A 59 13.21 -4.91 2.15
N SER A 60 12.27 -5.27 3.01
CA SER A 60 11.16 -6.18 2.73
C SER A 60 9.84 -5.41 2.73
N TYR A 61 9.02 -5.57 1.70
CA TYR A 61 7.75 -4.86 1.58
C TYR A 61 6.76 -5.50 0.62
N VAL A 62 5.49 -5.25 0.90
CA VAL A 62 4.32 -5.47 0.06
C VAL A 62 3.83 -4.09 -0.35
N SER A 63 3.90 -3.76 -1.64
CA SER A 63 3.57 -2.44 -2.19
C SER A 63 2.49 -2.55 -3.27
N PHE A 64 1.95 -1.41 -3.71
CA PHE A 64 0.83 -1.37 -4.66
C PHE A 64 -0.29 -2.31 -4.24
N ASN A 65 -0.72 -2.25 -2.97
CA ASN A 65 -1.78 -3.11 -2.43
C ASN A 65 -1.56 -4.62 -2.74
N GLY A 66 -0.31 -5.09 -2.69
CA GLY A 66 0.02 -6.50 -2.91
C GLY A 66 0.47 -6.87 -4.31
N GLN A 67 0.55 -5.91 -5.24
CA GLN A 67 0.89 -6.19 -6.64
C GLN A 67 2.40 -6.29 -6.88
N TYR A 68 3.20 -5.79 -5.93
CA TYR A 68 4.65 -5.85 -6.02
C TYR A 68 5.26 -6.14 -4.64
N VAL A 69 5.90 -7.29 -4.53
CA VAL A 69 6.39 -7.85 -3.26
C VAL A 69 7.88 -8.11 -3.34
N VAL A 70 8.59 -7.56 -2.35
CA VAL A 70 10.04 -7.63 -2.22
C VAL A 70 10.40 -8.18 -0.85
N PHE A 71 11.37 -9.07 -0.79
CA PHE A 71 11.94 -9.60 0.44
C PHE A 71 13.46 -9.50 0.36
N GLU A 72 14.08 -8.85 1.35
CA GLU A 72 15.54 -8.63 1.41
C GLU A 72 16.11 -8.05 0.08
N ASN A 73 15.43 -7.03 -0.47
CA ASN A 73 15.70 -6.40 -1.78
C ASN A 73 15.46 -7.27 -3.03
N GLU A 74 15.05 -8.52 -2.88
CA GLU A 74 14.72 -9.40 -4.00
C GLU A 74 13.22 -9.37 -4.32
N VAL A 75 12.88 -9.18 -5.60
CA VAL A 75 11.49 -9.22 -6.05
C VAL A 75 11.02 -10.67 -6.06
N ILE A 76 10.09 -11.01 -5.19
CA ILE A 76 9.59 -12.38 -5.04
C ILE A 76 8.22 -12.61 -5.66
N TYR A 77 7.47 -11.53 -5.91
CA TYR A 77 6.17 -11.60 -6.59
C TYR A 77 5.84 -10.27 -7.27
N LYS A 78 5.25 -10.37 -8.46
CA LYS A 78 4.70 -9.25 -9.22
C LYS A 78 3.39 -9.65 -9.89
N ASN A 79 2.47 -8.71 -9.96
CA ASN A 79 1.18 -8.86 -10.62
C ASN A 79 0.86 -7.56 -11.37
N PRO A 80 1.40 -7.36 -12.58
CA PRO A 80 1.11 -6.17 -13.37
C PRO A 80 -0.34 -6.18 -13.89
N LEU A 81 -0.87 -5.00 -14.17
CA LEU A 81 -2.11 -4.83 -14.93
C LEU A 81 -1.98 -5.48 -16.31
N ASP A 82 -3.08 -6.06 -16.81
CA ASP A 82 -3.14 -6.63 -18.15
C ASP A 82 -2.92 -5.53 -19.20
N HIS A 83 -1.84 -5.66 -19.97
CA HIS A 83 -1.42 -4.64 -20.94
C HIS A 83 -2.52 -4.28 -21.95
N ASN A 84 -3.25 -5.27 -22.46
CA ASN A 84 -4.30 -5.04 -23.45
C ASN A 84 -5.50 -4.34 -22.82
N GLU A 85 -5.82 -4.66 -21.57
CA GLU A 85 -6.88 -3.95 -20.84
C GLU A 85 -6.47 -2.52 -20.50
N VAL A 86 -5.20 -2.26 -20.15
CA VAL A 86 -4.70 -0.90 -19.94
C VAL A 86 -4.82 -0.06 -21.22
N GLU A 87 -4.47 -0.63 -22.37
CA GLU A 87 -4.62 0.05 -23.67
C GLU A 87 -6.08 0.40 -23.97
N SER A 88 -6.98 -0.58 -23.87
CA SER A 88 -8.43 -0.37 -24.06
C SER A 88 -8.99 0.65 -23.06
N PHE A 89 -8.57 0.56 -21.80
CA PHE A 89 -9.01 1.44 -20.73
C PHE A 89 -8.57 2.87 -20.98
N LEU A 90 -7.32 3.10 -21.37
CA LEU A 90 -6.81 4.41 -21.75
C LEU A 90 -7.63 5.05 -22.89
N GLN A 91 -8.03 4.26 -23.89
CA GLN A 91 -8.88 4.76 -24.98
C GLN A 91 -10.25 5.21 -24.45
N ALA A 92 -10.89 4.38 -23.62
CA ALA A 92 -12.20 4.68 -23.03
C ALA A 92 -12.16 5.89 -22.10
N THR A 93 -11.15 6.00 -21.23
CA THR A 93 -11.04 7.12 -20.28
C THR A 93 -10.68 8.42 -21.00
N THR A 94 -9.84 8.36 -22.04
CA THR A 94 -9.55 9.51 -22.90
C THR A 94 -10.80 10.06 -23.58
N ALA A 95 -11.67 9.18 -24.10
CA ALA A 95 -12.91 9.60 -24.75
C ALA A 95 -13.87 10.34 -23.80
N ASN A 96 -13.75 10.09 -22.49
CA ASN A 96 -14.53 10.74 -21.44
C ASN A 96 -13.79 11.91 -20.77
N GLY A 97 -12.58 12.25 -21.22
CA GLY A 97 -11.78 13.30 -20.58
C GLY A 97 -11.26 12.94 -19.19
N HIS A 98 -11.19 11.65 -18.85
CA HIS A 98 -10.65 11.17 -17.58
C HIS A 98 -9.18 10.76 -17.76
N PRO A 99 -8.21 11.56 -17.28
CA PRO A 99 -6.81 11.19 -17.41
C PRO A 99 -6.44 10.04 -16.49
N LEU A 100 -5.31 9.40 -16.81
CA LEU A 100 -4.69 8.37 -15.99
C LEU A 100 -3.30 8.79 -15.52
N ILE A 101 -2.85 8.15 -14.44
CA ILE A 101 -1.43 8.02 -14.11
C ILE A 101 -1.07 6.55 -14.13
N PHE A 102 0.02 6.20 -14.82
CA PHE A 102 0.62 4.87 -14.79
C PHE A 102 1.74 4.83 -13.76
N MET A 103 1.79 3.77 -12.95
CA MET A 103 2.80 3.61 -11.89
C MET A 103 3.52 2.28 -12.01
N ASN A 104 4.85 2.33 -11.93
CA ASN A 104 5.70 1.17 -11.71
C ASN A 104 6.53 1.36 -10.41
N GLU A 105 7.41 0.42 -10.11
CA GLU A 105 8.24 0.45 -8.90
C GLU A 105 9.18 1.66 -8.82
N VAL A 106 9.51 2.28 -9.95
CA VAL A 106 10.51 3.36 -10.05
C VAL A 106 9.87 4.75 -10.11
N THR A 107 8.75 4.90 -10.82
CA THR A 107 8.18 6.21 -11.13
C THR A 107 6.69 6.15 -11.45
N MET A 108 6.12 7.33 -11.70
CA MET A 108 4.77 7.49 -12.22
C MET A 108 4.75 8.48 -13.38
N LYS A 109 3.86 8.26 -14.35
CA LYS A 109 3.70 9.13 -15.53
C LYS A 109 2.23 9.41 -15.81
N ALA A 110 1.91 10.68 -16.06
CA ALA A 110 0.56 11.12 -16.36
C ALA A 110 0.25 11.03 -17.86
N THR A 111 -1.01 10.82 -18.22
CA THR A 111 -1.45 10.84 -19.63
C THR A 111 -1.63 12.25 -20.19
N THR A 112 -1.73 13.25 -19.31
CA THR A 112 -1.90 14.67 -19.64
C THR A 112 -0.99 15.52 -18.76
N ASN A 113 -0.71 16.76 -19.17
CA ASN A 113 -0.09 17.78 -18.31
C ASN A 113 -1.17 18.60 -17.59
N HIS A 114 -0.81 19.16 -16.43
CA HIS A 114 -1.56 20.22 -15.73
C HIS A 114 -3.06 19.96 -15.56
N HIS A 115 -3.42 18.77 -15.07
CA HIS A 115 -4.83 18.46 -14.81
C HIS A 115 -5.20 18.78 -13.35
N PRO A 116 -6.27 19.57 -13.11
CA PRO A 116 -6.62 20.03 -11.76
C PRO A 116 -6.93 18.88 -10.80
N PHE A 117 -7.56 17.79 -11.28
CA PHE A 117 -7.81 16.61 -10.44
C PHE A 117 -6.53 15.89 -10.04
N ILE A 118 -5.52 15.86 -10.92
CA ILE A 118 -4.21 15.26 -10.61
C ILE A 118 -3.48 16.14 -9.59
N GLU A 119 -3.40 17.45 -9.85
CA GLU A 119 -2.72 18.41 -8.97
C GLU A 119 -3.36 18.42 -7.56
N THR A 120 -4.69 18.44 -7.49
CA THR A 120 -5.42 18.47 -6.21
C THR A 120 -5.23 17.17 -5.43
N SER A 121 -5.43 16.03 -6.08
CA SER A 121 -5.35 14.73 -5.40
C SER A 121 -3.92 14.37 -4.98
N LEU A 122 -2.93 14.48 -5.87
CA LEU A 122 -1.53 14.22 -5.52
C LEU A 122 -0.97 15.26 -4.55
N GLY A 123 -1.43 16.52 -4.65
CA GLY A 123 -1.07 17.57 -3.69
C GLY A 123 -1.47 17.21 -2.25
N SER A 124 -2.60 16.53 -2.05
CA SER A 124 -3.00 16.00 -0.73
C SER A 124 -2.04 14.93 -0.18
N LEU A 125 -1.30 14.27 -1.07
CA LEU A 125 -0.24 13.31 -0.73
C LEU A 125 1.16 13.95 -0.70
N LEU A 126 1.25 15.28 -0.88
CA LEU A 126 2.50 16.04 -1.01
C LEU A 126 3.36 15.62 -2.22
N PHE A 127 2.73 15.12 -3.28
CA PHE A 127 3.38 14.82 -4.55
C PHE A 127 3.05 15.88 -5.61
N PRO A 128 4.03 16.31 -6.41
CA PRO A 128 3.77 17.16 -7.56
C PRO A 128 3.05 16.37 -8.66
N HIS A 129 2.48 17.11 -9.62
CA HIS A 129 2.00 16.51 -10.86
C HIS A 129 3.17 15.79 -11.58
N PRO A 130 3.02 14.53 -12.02
CA PRO A 130 4.09 13.82 -12.71
C PRO A 130 4.34 14.37 -14.11
N ASP A 131 5.51 14.09 -14.69
CA ASP A 131 5.71 14.36 -16.12
C ASP A 131 4.72 13.55 -16.96
N GLN A 132 4.32 14.13 -18.09
CA GLN A 132 3.50 13.41 -19.06
C GLN A 132 4.32 12.39 -19.86
N ASP A 133 3.83 11.16 -19.88
CA ASP A 133 4.19 10.14 -20.86
C ASP A 133 3.00 9.20 -21.04
N ARG A 134 2.20 9.47 -22.07
CA ARG A 134 0.99 8.70 -22.40
C ARG A 134 1.33 7.28 -22.91
N SER A 135 2.53 7.08 -23.44
CA SER A 135 3.00 5.78 -23.96
C SER A 135 3.74 4.95 -22.91
N PHE A 136 3.85 5.43 -21.67
CA PHE A 136 4.66 4.78 -20.64
C PHE A 136 4.33 3.29 -20.45
N TYR A 137 3.05 2.91 -20.50
CA TYR A 137 2.59 1.52 -20.36
C TYR A 137 3.04 0.57 -21.48
N VAL A 138 3.42 1.09 -22.67
CA VAL A 138 3.76 0.27 -23.85
C VAL A 138 5.06 -0.52 -23.64
N HIS A 139 5.98 0.03 -22.85
CA HIS A 139 7.31 -0.55 -22.63
C HIS A 139 7.59 -0.87 -21.17
N ASN A 140 6.61 -0.71 -20.28
CA ASN A 140 6.79 -0.89 -18.84
C ASN A 140 5.64 -1.70 -18.25
N GLU A 141 5.96 -2.59 -17.32
CA GLU A 141 4.96 -3.22 -16.46
C GLU A 141 4.36 -2.17 -15.53
N ILE A 142 3.03 -2.06 -15.53
CA ILE A 142 2.29 -1.14 -14.67
C ILE A 142 1.65 -1.96 -13.56
N TYR A 143 1.94 -1.63 -12.30
CA TYR A 143 1.41 -2.37 -11.14
C TYR A 143 0.15 -1.72 -10.55
N GLN A 144 -0.02 -0.42 -10.79
CA GLN A 144 -1.19 0.35 -10.40
C GLN A 144 -1.37 1.52 -11.37
N SER A 145 -2.61 1.86 -11.67
CA SER A 145 -2.96 3.09 -12.38
C SER A 145 -3.87 3.94 -11.49
N LEU A 146 -3.83 5.26 -11.64
CA LEU A 146 -4.81 6.16 -11.01
C LEU A 146 -5.73 6.69 -12.10
N LEU A 147 -7.04 6.60 -11.88
CA LEU A 147 -8.08 7.21 -12.71
C LEU A 147 -8.53 8.52 -12.07
N PHE A 148 -8.56 9.60 -12.83
CA PHE A 148 -9.01 10.90 -12.35
C PHE A 148 -10.37 11.28 -12.94
N CYS A 149 -11.39 11.21 -12.09
CA CYS A 149 -12.78 11.52 -12.41
C CYS A 149 -13.54 11.87 -11.12
N GLU A 150 -14.70 12.52 -11.28
CA GLU A 150 -15.59 12.80 -10.15
C GLU A 150 -16.21 11.52 -9.59
N ILE A 151 -16.81 11.62 -8.41
CA ILE A 151 -17.49 10.51 -7.74
C ILE A 151 -18.60 9.98 -8.65
N ASP A 152 -18.72 8.66 -8.72
CA ASP A 152 -19.69 7.88 -9.49
C ASP A 152 -19.43 7.80 -11.01
N GLU A 153 -18.57 8.65 -11.57
CA GLU A 153 -18.19 8.55 -12.98
C GLU A 153 -17.41 7.27 -13.29
N GLU A 154 -16.66 6.73 -12.33
CA GLU A 154 -15.90 5.49 -12.48
C GLU A 154 -16.80 4.27 -12.71
N LYS A 155 -18.06 4.32 -12.26
CA LYS A 155 -19.00 3.18 -12.32
C LYS A 155 -19.26 2.72 -13.75
N GLN A 156 -19.11 3.61 -14.73
CA GLN A 156 -19.25 3.30 -16.15
C GLN A 156 -18.21 2.27 -16.64
N TYR A 157 -17.08 2.14 -15.94
CA TYR A 157 -15.99 1.25 -16.30
C TYR A 157 -16.11 -0.15 -15.68
N PHE A 158 -16.83 -0.32 -14.57
CA PHE A 158 -16.80 -1.55 -13.76
C PHE A 158 -17.15 -2.82 -14.54
N ASN A 159 -18.19 -2.77 -15.38
CA ASN A 159 -18.65 -3.94 -16.14
C ASN A 159 -17.78 -4.23 -17.38
N HIS A 160 -17.04 -3.24 -17.86
CA HIS A 160 -16.20 -3.35 -19.07
C HIS A 160 -14.78 -3.83 -18.74
N TYR A 161 -14.32 -3.61 -17.50
CA TYR A 161 -12.96 -3.93 -17.05
C TYR A 161 -13.00 -4.84 -15.81
N PRO A 162 -13.52 -6.06 -15.92
CA PRO A 162 -13.70 -6.96 -14.77
C PRO A 162 -12.39 -7.50 -14.19
N LYS A 163 -11.26 -7.38 -14.91
CA LYS A 163 -9.94 -7.71 -14.34
C LYS A 163 -9.32 -6.55 -13.58
N PHE A 164 -10.02 -5.41 -13.43
CA PHE A 164 -9.60 -4.33 -12.56
C PHE A 164 -10.49 -4.24 -11.32
N ASP A 165 -9.87 -3.95 -10.19
CA ASP A 165 -10.52 -3.40 -9.02
C ASP A 165 -10.36 -1.87 -9.02
N PHE A 166 -11.44 -1.18 -8.63
CA PHE A 166 -11.55 0.26 -8.60
C PHE A 166 -11.74 0.70 -7.15
N ILE A 167 -10.73 1.32 -6.55
CA ILE A 167 -10.76 1.71 -5.14
C ILE A 167 -10.60 3.23 -5.03
N ARG A 168 -11.69 3.92 -4.71
CA ARG A 168 -11.67 5.37 -4.55
C ARG A 168 -11.02 5.75 -3.21
N TRP A 169 -9.99 6.59 -3.28
CA TRP A 169 -9.31 7.15 -2.10
C TRP A 169 -9.40 8.68 -2.01
N HIS A 170 -9.81 9.34 -3.10
CA HIS A 170 -10.01 10.79 -3.17
C HIS A 170 -11.31 11.11 -3.94
N PRO A 171 -11.99 12.23 -3.66
CA PRO A 171 -13.13 12.69 -4.47
C PRO A 171 -12.86 12.80 -5.98
N PHE A 172 -11.58 12.92 -6.38
CA PHE A 172 -11.15 13.04 -7.77
C PHE A 172 -10.21 11.93 -8.25
N SER A 173 -9.95 10.88 -7.46
CA SER A 173 -9.00 9.82 -7.83
C SER A 173 -9.43 8.44 -7.36
N VAL A 174 -9.22 7.45 -8.22
CA VAL A 174 -9.53 6.04 -8.01
C VAL A 174 -8.30 5.20 -8.34
N ASP A 175 -7.88 4.34 -7.42
CA ASP A 175 -6.86 3.33 -7.68
C ASP A 175 -7.43 2.25 -8.60
N ILE A 176 -6.67 1.92 -9.63
CA ILE A 176 -6.93 0.82 -10.57
C ILE A 176 -5.88 -0.25 -10.31
N LEU A 177 -6.35 -1.39 -9.81
CA LEU A 177 -5.51 -2.53 -9.41
C LEU A 177 -5.93 -3.76 -10.22
N PRO A 178 -5.05 -4.75 -10.46
CA PRO A 178 -5.46 -6.06 -10.93
C PRO A 178 -6.46 -6.71 -9.97
N LYS A 179 -7.45 -7.41 -10.52
CA LYS A 179 -8.53 -8.04 -9.77
C LYS A 179 -8.03 -8.98 -8.68
N GLY A 180 -8.58 -8.84 -7.48
CA GLY A 180 -8.26 -9.69 -6.34
C GLY A 180 -6.90 -9.39 -5.69
N GLY A 181 -6.26 -8.27 -6.07
CA GLY A 181 -5.07 -7.77 -5.42
C GLY A 181 -5.38 -7.11 -4.08
N SER A 182 -4.72 -7.53 -3.00
CA SER A 182 -4.78 -6.84 -1.71
C SER A 182 -3.48 -7.01 -0.92
N LYS A 183 -3.28 -6.16 0.10
CA LYS A 183 -2.14 -6.28 1.04
C LYS A 183 -2.08 -7.69 1.63
N ALA A 184 -3.23 -8.27 1.97
CA ALA A 184 -3.33 -9.62 2.52
C ALA A 184 -2.83 -10.68 1.53
N GLU A 185 -3.22 -10.59 0.25
CA GLU A 185 -2.71 -11.52 -0.78
C GLU A 185 -1.21 -11.35 -0.99
N GLY A 186 -0.69 -10.12 -1.00
CA GLY A 186 0.75 -9.86 -1.09
C GLY A 186 1.54 -10.44 0.10
N ILE A 187 1.02 -10.29 1.32
CA ILE A 187 1.57 -10.91 2.54
C ILE A 187 1.56 -12.43 2.40
N LYS A 188 0.45 -13.01 1.95
CA LYS A 188 0.32 -14.44 1.71
C LYS A 188 1.39 -14.95 0.73
N LYS A 189 1.60 -14.26 -0.40
CA LYS A 189 2.68 -14.61 -1.35
C LYS A 189 4.06 -14.59 -0.68
N MET A 190 4.33 -13.60 0.17
CA MET A 190 5.61 -13.51 0.88
C MET A 190 5.79 -14.68 1.86
N ILE A 191 4.80 -14.94 2.72
CA ILE A 191 4.93 -15.98 3.76
C ILE A 191 4.96 -17.39 3.17
N ASP A 192 4.17 -17.66 2.12
CA ASP A 192 4.16 -18.94 1.40
C ASP A 192 5.53 -19.23 0.77
N ARG A 193 6.15 -18.19 0.17
CA ARG A 193 7.46 -18.31 -0.48
C ARG A 193 8.59 -18.58 0.50
N LEU A 194 8.50 -18.02 1.71
CA LEU A 194 9.56 -18.03 2.72
C LEU A 194 9.36 -19.07 3.82
N GLY A 195 8.19 -19.72 3.85
CA GLY A 195 7.86 -20.79 4.80
C GLY A 195 7.57 -20.31 6.21
N PHE A 196 6.97 -19.12 6.37
CA PHE A 196 6.49 -18.67 7.69
C PHE A 196 5.19 -19.39 8.05
N GLU A 197 5.06 -19.82 9.31
CA GLU A 197 3.79 -20.31 9.84
C GLU A 197 2.91 -19.11 10.21
N LEU A 198 1.62 -19.17 9.90
CA LEU A 198 0.71 -18.03 10.07
C LEU A 198 0.69 -17.47 11.50
N LYS A 199 0.81 -18.34 12.51
CA LYS A 199 0.88 -17.96 13.94
C LYS A 199 2.07 -17.04 14.29
N ASP A 200 3.12 -17.04 13.46
CA ASP A 200 4.34 -16.24 13.62
C ASP A 200 4.33 -14.98 12.72
N VAL A 201 3.18 -14.66 12.12
CA VAL A 201 2.95 -13.51 11.26
C VAL A 201 2.06 -12.50 11.98
N TYR A 202 2.56 -11.27 12.08
CA TYR A 202 1.91 -10.15 12.75
C TYR A 202 1.69 -9.00 11.76
N ALA A 203 0.65 -8.19 11.96
CA ALA A 203 0.44 -6.99 11.16
C ALA A 203 -0.12 -5.84 11.99
N PHE A 204 0.36 -4.62 11.75
CA PHE A 204 -0.17 -3.37 12.30
C PHE A 204 -0.79 -2.53 11.19
N GLY A 205 -1.98 -1.97 11.45
CA GLY A 205 -2.72 -1.14 10.51
C GLY A 205 -3.81 -0.32 11.19
N ASP A 206 -4.40 0.63 10.47
CA ASP A 206 -5.38 1.57 11.02
C ASP A 206 -6.57 1.85 10.10
N GLY A 207 -6.41 1.63 8.79
CA GLY A 207 -7.39 2.00 7.76
C GLY A 207 -8.32 0.87 7.29
N LEU A 208 -9.30 1.23 6.46
CA LEU A 208 -10.21 0.27 5.81
C LEU A 208 -9.48 -0.64 4.79
N ASN A 209 -8.35 -0.19 4.24
CA ASN A 209 -7.49 -0.99 3.38
C ASN A 209 -6.64 -2.02 4.15
N ASP A 210 -6.63 -1.98 5.49
CA ASP A 210 -5.91 -2.92 6.33
C ASP A 210 -6.78 -4.08 6.84
N LEU A 211 -8.11 -4.00 6.70
CA LEU A 211 -9.04 -4.98 7.28
C LEU A 211 -8.70 -6.42 6.88
N GLU A 212 -8.45 -6.64 5.58
CA GLU A 212 -8.09 -7.96 5.08
C GLU A 212 -6.75 -8.44 5.63
N MET A 213 -5.76 -7.56 5.71
CA MET A 213 -4.44 -7.87 6.25
C MET A 213 -4.53 -8.25 7.73
N LEU A 214 -5.19 -7.42 8.53
CA LEU A 214 -5.33 -7.62 9.98
C LEU A 214 -6.07 -8.93 10.29
N LYS A 215 -7.07 -9.28 9.49
CA LYS A 215 -7.82 -10.53 9.63
C LYS A 215 -7.05 -11.76 9.14
N ALA A 216 -6.19 -11.59 8.13
CA ALA A 216 -5.52 -12.71 7.46
C ALA A 216 -4.30 -13.25 8.22
N VAL A 217 -3.56 -12.39 8.94
CA VAL A 217 -2.36 -12.79 9.68
C VAL A 217 -2.68 -13.51 10.99
N GLY A 218 -1.69 -14.14 11.62
CA GLY A 218 -1.89 -14.84 12.90
C GLY A 218 -2.24 -13.89 14.04
N THR A 219 -1.70 -12.67 14.04
CA THR A 219 -2.05 -11.62 15.01
C THR A 219 -2.09 -10.25 14.35
N GLY A 220 -3.29 -9.77 14.04
CA GLY A 220 -3.53 -8.42 13.58
C GLY A 220 -3.68 -7.44 14.74
N VAL A 221 -3.04 -6.29 14.64
CA VAL A 221 -3.08 -5.19 15.63
C VAL A 221 -3.62 -3.94 14.96
N ALA A 222 -4.75 -3.43 15.47
CA ALA A 222 -5.27 -2.14 15.03
C ALA A 222 -4.67 -1.01 15.88
N MET A 223 -4.27 0.09 15.24
CA MET A 223 -3.81 1.30 15.93
C MET A 223 -4.95 1.99 16.69
N GLY A 224 -4.61 2.75 17.74
CA GLY A 224 -5.57 3.49 18.56
C GLY A 224 -6.34 4.56 17.78
N ASN A 225 -5.71 5.17 16.78
CA ASN A 225 -6.34 6.07 15.81
C ASN A 225 -7.14 5.35 14.71
N GLY A 226 -7.06 4.02 14.64
CA GLY A 226 -7.68 3.25 13.57
C GLY A 226 -9.20 3.32 13.57
N VAL A 227 -9.78 3.10 12.39
CA VAL A 227 -11.23 3.10 12.20
C VAL A 227 -11.89 1.96 13.01
N PRO A 228 -13.17 2.11 13.43
CA PRO A 228 -13.86 1.07 14.20
C PRO A 228 -13.84 -0.30 13.54
N GLU A 229 -13.92 -0.35 12.21
CA GLU A 229 -13.88 -1.57 11.42
C GLU A 229 -12.53 -2.29 11.57
N ALA A 230 -11.41 -1.58 11.54
CA ALA A 230 -10.07 -2.14 11.72
C ALA A 230 -9.90 -2.73 13.12
N LYS A 231 -10.36 -1.99 14.14
CA LYS A 231 -10.38 -2.45 15.53
C LYS A 231 -11.26 -3.69 15.72
N SER A 232 -12.37 -3.80 14.98
CA SER A 232 -13.31 -4.91 15.12
C SER A 232 -12.79 -6.25 14.57
N VAL A 233 -11.83 -6.21 13.63
CA VAL A 233 -11.25 -7.42 13.02
C VAL A 233 -9.88 -7.79 13.59
N ALA A 234 -9.24 -6.90 14.34
CA ALA A 234 -7.94 -7.13 14.94
C ALA A 234 -8.01 -8.02 16.19
N ASN A 235 -6.92 -8.73 16.47
CA ASN A 235 -6.76 -9.53 17.70
C ASN A 235 -6.42 -8.65 18.90
N LEU A 236 -5.75 -7.52 18.64
CA LEU A 236 -5.34 -6.53 19.63
C LEU A 236 -5.62 -5.12 19.09
N VAL A 237 -6.03 -4.22 19.98
CA VAL A 237 -6.07 -2.77 19.70
C VAL A 237 -5.01 -2.12 20.57
N THR A 238 -4.06 -1.42 19.96
CA THR A 238 -3.00 -0.72 20.69
C THR A 238 -3.28 0.78 20.84
N SER A 239 -2.35 1.53 21.43
CA SER A 239 -2.44 2.99 21.57
C SER A 239 -2.40 3.70 20.21
N ASP A 240 -2.72 4.99 20.22
CA ASP A 240 -2.59 5.86 19.05
C ASP A 240 -1.15 5.89 18.53
N VAL A 241 -0.96 6.11 17.22
CA VAL A 241 0.36 6.31 16.61
C VAL A 241 1.16 7.44 17.29
N ALA A 242 0.48 8.49 17.75
CA ALA A 242 1.08 9.61 18.49
C ALA A 242 1.36 9.29 19.97
N GLU A 243 0.84 8.17 20.48
CA GLU A 243 0.97 7.70 21.87
C GLU A 243 1.79 6.40 21.95
N ASP A 244 2.82 6.28 21.12
CA ASP A 244 3.73 5.14 21.08
C ASP A 244 3.05 3.79 20.76
N GLY A 245 1.96 3.80 19.98
CA GLY A 245 1.14 2.62 19.66
C GLY A 245 1.92 1.39 19.18
N ILE A 246 2.85 1.55 18.22
CA ILE A 246 3.67 0.42 17.76
C ILE A 246 4.52 -0.15 18.90
N TRP A 247 5.16 0.72 19.70
CA TRP A 247 5.98 0.29 20.83
C TRP A 247 5.14 -0.48 21.87
N ASN A 248 3.99 0.08 22.24
CA ASN A 248 3.10 -0.53 23.24
C ASN A 248 2.57 -1.88 22.76
N GLY A 249 2.11 -1.96 21.51
CA GLY A 249 1.60 -3.21 20.92
C GLY A 249 2.68 -4.29 20.83
N LEU A 250 3.89 -3.96 20.39
CA LEU A 250 4.98 -4.93 20.29
C LEU A 250 5.42 -5.45 21.67
N LYS A 251 5.42 -4.59 22.69
CA LYS A 251 5.73 -4.97 24.08
C LYS A 251 4.67 -5.90 24.66
N GLU A 252 3.40 -5.62 24.40
CA GLU A 252 2.28 -6.48 24.83
C GLU A 252 2.35 -7.87 24.19
N LEU A 253 2.78 -7.95 22.93
CA LEU A 253 2.99 -9.20 22.20
C LEU A 253 4.28 -9.94 22.59
N GLY A 254 5.12 -9.35 23.46
CA GLY A 254 6.41 -9.92 23.86
C GLY A 254 7.39 -10.06 22.69
N LEU A 255 7.32 -9.13 21.73
CA LEU A 255 8.23 -9.09 20.57
C LEU A 255 9.43 -8.15 20.79
N ILE A 256 9.30 -7.20 21.74
CA ILE A 256 10.35 -6.31 22.22
C ILE A 256 10.36 -6.24 23.75
#